data_AF-A0A674CI66-F1
#
_entry.id   AF-A0A674CI66-F1
#
_cell.length_a   1.000
_cell.length_b   1.000
_cell.length_c   1.000
_cell.angle_alpha   90.00
_cell.angle_beta   90.00
_cell.angle_gamma   90.00
#
_symmetry.space_group_name_H-M   'P 1'
#
loop_
_entity.id
_entity.type
_entity.pdbx_description
1 polymer ?
#
loop_
_entity_poly.entity_id
_entity_poly.type
_entity_poly.pdbx_seq_one_letter_code
_entity_poly.pdbx_strand_id
1 'polypeptide(L)'
;MAAESYDQLLKQVEALKMENSNLRQELEDNSNHLTKLETEASNMKEVLKHIQGSIEEDSTDSSGQIDLLERLKEISLDPNTYPGVKLRPQPSSMQGSGSGRSGDSSPSPIGSLGSHPKRGLSNGGRDSAGYLDELEKERSLLMAELEKEEKKKDQYYAQLQNLTKRIDSLPLTENQFSLQTDMTRRQLEYEARQIRAAMEKQLGTCQDMEKRAQVRDEINLGWQVA
;
A
#
# COMPACT_ATOMS: atom_id res chain seq x y z
N MET A 1 -35.93 -40.67 5.31
CA MET A 1 -35.05 -39.51 5.59
C MET A 1 -35.24 -39.15 7.04
N ALA A 2 -34.26 -39.43 7.90
CA ALA A 2 -34.28 -38.91 9.26
C ALA A 2 -34.13 -37.40 9.17
N ALA A 3 -35.12 -36.66 9.67
CA ALA A 3 -35.01 -35.21 9.73
C ALA A 3 -33.81 -34.86 10.62
N GLU A 4 -32.90 -34.05 10.10
CA GLU A 4 -31.80 -33.52 10.90
C GLU A 4 -32.37 -32.81 12.12
N SER A 5 -31.81 -33.10 13.29
CA SER A 5 -32.19 -32.41 14.52
C SER A 5 -31.96 -30.90 14.33
N TYR A 6 -32.81 -30.07 14.93
CA TYR A 6 -32.69 -28.63 14.92
C TYR A 6 -31.26 -28.16 15.28
N ASP A 7 -30.63 -28.80 16.26
CA ASP A 7 -29.26 -28.48 16.69
C ASP A 7 -28.20 -28.80 15.62
N GLN A 8 -28.45 -29.82 14.81
CA GLN A 8 -27.55 -30.24 13.73
C GLN A 8 -27.63 -29.26 12.56
N LEU A 9 -28.83 -28.79 12.24
CA LEU A 9 -29.07 -27.75 11.24
C LEU A 9 -28.49 -26.41 11.69
N LEU A 10 -28.60 -26.07 12.98
CA LEU A 10 -28.02 -24.85 13.53
C LEU A 10 -26.48 -24.83 13.39
N LYS A 11 -25.81 -25.92 13.75
CA LYS A 11 -24.37 -26.08 13.55
C LYS A 11 -23.96 -25.98 12.08
N GLN A 12 -24.76 -26.53 11.18
CA GLN A 12 -24.50 -26.45 9.75
C GLN A 12 -24.65 -25.02 9.23
N VAL A 13 -25.65 -24.27 9.70
CA VAL A 13 -25.81 -22.85 9.36
C VAL A 13 -24.64 -22.02 9.89
N GLU A 14 -24.15 -22.29 11.09
CA GLU A 14 -22.96 -21.62 11.63
C GLU A 14 -21.70 -21.92 10.81
N ALA A 15 -21.48 -23.18 10.43
CA ALA A 15 -20.37 -23.58 9.58
C ALA A 15 -20.45 -22.92 8.20
N LEU A 16 -21.63 -22.91 7.57
CA LEU A 16 -21.84 -22.26 6.28
C LEU A 16 -21.67 -20.74 6.35
N LYS A 17 -22.07 -20.09 7.45
CA LYS A 17 -21.81 -18.66 7.65
C LYS A 17 -20.33 -18.37 7.74
N MET A 18 -19.58 -19.19 8.47
CA MET A 18 -18.13 -19.06 8.58
C MET A 18 -17.44 -19.26 7.22
N GLU A 19 -17.83 -20.31 6.48
CA GLU A 19 -17.31 -20.58 5.13
C GLU A 19 -17.66 -19.44 4.16
N ASN A 20 -18.89 -18.92 4.20
CA ASN A 20 -19.29 -17.79 3.36
C ASN A 20 -18.50 -16.52 3.68
N SER A 21 -18.21 -16.28 4.96
CA SER A 21 -17.34 -15.18 5.39
C SER A 21 -15.93 -15.36 4.84
N ASN A 22 -15.37 -16.56 4.93
CA ASN A 22 -14.04 -16.86 4.43
C ASN A 22 -13.95 -16.68 2.90
N LEU A 23 -14.93 -17.20 2.15
CA LEU A 23 -14.98 -17.06 0.69
C LEU A 23 -15.11 -15.58 0.26
N ARG A 24 -15.84 -14.76 1.01
CA ARG A 24 -15.93 -13.32 0.73
C ARG A 24 -14.60 -12.62 0.94
N GLN A 25 -13.86 -12.98 1.99
CA GLN A 25 -12.53 -12.44 2.25
C GLN A 25 -11.56 -12.83 1.13
N GLU A 26 -11.53 -14.10 0.73
CA GLU A 26 -10.68 -14.58 -0.36
C GLU A 26 -11.01 -13.90 -1.69
N LEU A 27 -12.29 -13.64 -1.98
CA LEU A 27 -12.70 -12.89 -3.16
C LEU A 27 -12.24 -11.44 -3.13
N GLU A 28 -12.31 -10.78 -1.97
CA GLU A 28 -11.81 -9.42 -1.79
C GLU A 28 -10.29 -9.35 -1.99
N ASP A 29 -9.55 -10.29 -1.40
CA ASP A 29 -8.10 -10.41 -1.56
C ASP A 29 -7.72 -10.66 -3.03
N ASN A 30 -8.45 -11.52 -3.72
CA ASN A 30 -8.26 -11.78 -5.14
C ASN A 30 -8.52 -10.54 -6.00
N SER A 31 -9.61 -9.81 -5.70
CA SER A 31 -9.93 -8.55 -6.37
C SER A 31 -8.81 -7.52 -6.17
N ASN A 32 -8.31 -7.38 -4.95
CA ASN A 32 -7.21 -6.46 -4.62
C ASN A 32 -5.92 -6.85 -5.37
N HIS A 33 -5.62 -8.15 -5.47
CA HIS A 33 -4.47 -8.62 -6.23
C HIS A 33 -4.62 -8.32 -7.73
N LEU A 34 -5.82 -8.53 -8.29
CA LEU A 34 -6.11 -8.23 -9.69
C LEU A 34 -5.90 -6.74 -10.00
N THR A 35 -6.40 -5.84 -9.16
CA THR A 35 -6.18 -4.39 -9.33
C THR A 35 -4.70 -4.00 -9.32
N LYS A 36 -3.87 -4.66 -8.52
CA LYS A 36 -2.41 -4.45 -8.53
C LYS A 36 -1.79 -4.87 -9.86
N LEU A 37 -2.18 -6.04 -10.38
CA LEU A 37 -1.72 -6.53 -11.68
C LEU A 37 -2.14 -5.59 -12.82
N GLU A 38 -3.38 -5.09 -12.80
CA GLU A 38 -3.87 -4.12 -13.78
C GLU A 38 -3.08 -2.80 -13.73
N THR A 39 -2.73 -2.35 -12.52
CA THR A 39 -1.91 -1.15 -12.31
C THR A 39 -0.50 -1.35 -12.85
N GLU A 40 0.14 -2.49 -12.54
CA GLU A 40 1.48 -2.83 -13.03
C GLU A 40 1.51 -2.94 -14.56
N ALA A 41 0.51 -3.60 -15.15
CA ALA A 41 0.34 -3.68 -16.59
C ALA A 41 0.16 -2.30 -17.24
N SER A 42 -0.60 -1.40 -16.59
CA SER A 42 -0.80 -0.03 -17.07
C SER A 42 0.49 0.78 -17.00
N ASN A 43 1.25 0.65 -15.91
CA ASN A 43 2.56 1.30 -15.77
C ASN A 43 3.54 0.80 -16.84
N MET A 44 3.59 -0.52 -17.08
CA MET A 44 4.44 -1.10 -18.12
C MET A 44 4.05 -0.59 -19.51
N LYS A 45 2.74 -0.49 -19.80
CA LYS A 45 2.24 0.11 -21.03
C LYS A 45 2.68 1.56 -21.20
N GLU A 46 2.68 2.36 -20.12
CA GLU A 46 3.13 3.75 -20.14
C GLU A 46 4.64 3.85 -20.41
N VAL A 47 5.46 3.02 -19.75
CA VAL A 47 6.90 2.93 -19.98
C VAL A 47 7.21 2.56 -21.43
N LEU A 48 6.52 1.56 -21.99
CA LEU A 48 6.70 1.17 -23.39
C LEU A 48 6.30 2.30 -24.34
N LYS A 49 5.22 3.03 -24.06
CA LYS A 49 4.81 4.20 -24.84
C LYS A 49 5.86 5.31 -24.79
N HIS A 50 6.48 5.55 -23.62
CA HIS A 50 7.55 6.53 -23.48
C HIS A 50 8.79 6.14 -24.30
N ILE A 51 9.23 4.88 -24.19
CA ILE A 51 10.38 4.36 -24.96
C ILE A 51 10.11 4.46 -26.46
N GLN A 52 8.90 4.11 -26.92
CA GLN A 52 8.53 4.25 -28.32
C GLN A 52 8.58 5.72 -28.78
N GLY A 53 8.04 6.64 -27.98
CA GLY A 53 8.11 8.08 -28.26
C GLY A 53 9.55 8.60 -28.32
N SER A 54 10.40 8.19 -27.38
CA SER A 54 11.83 8.57 -27.40
C SER A 54 12.55 8.10 -28.65
N ILE A 55 12.28 6.88 -29.14
CA ILE A 55 12.86 6.36 -30.38
C ILE A 55 12.38 7.15 -31.60
N GLU A 56 11.09 7.50 -31.64
CA GLU A 56 10.52 8.29 -32.74
C GLU A 56 11.16 9.69 -32.80
N GLU A 57 11.30 10.38 -31.65
CA GLU A 57 11.98 11.68 -31.54
C GLU A 57 13.47 11.59 -31.96
N ASP A 58 14.22 10.61 -31.44
CA ASP A 58 15.63 10.39 -31.80
C ASP A 58 15.82 10.03 -33.29
N SER A 59 14.84 9.37 -33.92
CA SER A 59 14.87 9.08 -35.36
C SER A 59 14.70 10.34 -36.22
N THR A 60 13.90 11.31 -35.74
CA THR A 60 13.72 12.59 -36.45
C THR A 60 14.97 13.46 -36.38
N ASP A 61 15.66 13.46 -35.24
CA ASP A 61 16.96 14.15 -35.09
C ASP A 61 18.12 13.40 -35.78
N SER A 62 18.07 12.05 -35.82
CA SER A 62 19.06 11.23 -36.52
C SER A 62 18.89 11.22 -38.05
N SER A 63 17.74 11.64 -38.59
CA SER A 63 17.54 11.79 -40.04
C SER A 63 18.56 12.76 -40.65
N GLY A 64 18.86 13.87 -39.96
CA GLY A 64 19.91 14.81 -40.37
C GLY A 64 21.33 14.24 -40.25
N GLN A 65 21.59 13.34 -39.31
CA GLN A 65 22.88 12.65 -39.19
C GLN A 65 23.08 11.54 -40.22
N ILE A 66 22.01 10.83 -40.59
CA ILE A 66 22.02 9.82 -41.66
C ILE A 66 22.29 10.47 -43.00
N ASP A 67 21.69 11.63 -43.28
CA ASP A 67 21.93 12.42 -44.49
C ASP A 67 23.39 12.93 -44.57
N LEU A 68 23.98 13.30 -43.42
CA LEU A 68 25.39 13.70 -43.32
C LEU A 68 26.36 12.51 -43.54
N LEU A 69 26.02 11.34 -43.01
CA LEU A 69 26.75 10.08 -43.19
C LEU A 69 26.66 9.58 -44.64
N GLU A 70 25.51 9.74 -45.29
CA GLU A 70 25.30 9.42 -46.70
C GLU A 70 26.15 10.35 -47.59
N ARG A 71 26.17 11.66 -47.30
CA ARG A 71 27.09 12.62 -47.94
C ARG A 71 28.56 12.25 -47.76
N LEU A 72 28.98 11.85 -46.56
CA LEU A 72 30.37 11.44 -46.30
C LEU A 72 30.75 10.16 -47.06
N LYS A 73 29.80 9.24 -47.24
CA LYS A 73 29.98 8.03 -48.04
C LYS A 73 30.07 8.33 -49.54
N GLU A 74 29.35 9.34 -50.02
CA GLU A 74 29.33 9.78 -51.42
C GLU A 74 30.67 10.41 -51.85
N ILE A 75 31.37 11.09 -50.93
CA ILE A 75 32.71 11.68 -51.20
C ILE A 75 33.83 10.61 -51.20
N SER A 76 33.56 9.41 -50.67
CA SER A 76 34.57 8.35 -50.47
C SER A 76 34.73 7.37 -51.65
N LEU A 77 34.07 7.59 -52.78
CA LEU A 77 34.20 6.74 -53.96
C LEU A 77 34.92 7.47 -55.09
N ASP A 78 36.25 7.44 -55.04
CA ASP A 78 37.04 7.44 -56.28
C ASP A 78 38.14 6.38 -56.20
N PRO A 79 37.83 5.12 -56.55
CA PRO A 79 38.81 4.06 -56.69
C PRO A 79 39.36 4.12 -58.11
N ASN A 80 40.56 4.68 -58.29
CA ASN A 80 41.61 4.25 -59.24
C ASN A 80 42.38 5.43 -59.90
N THR A 81 43.47 5.87 -59.27
CA THR A 81 44.68 6.35 -59.97
C THR A 81 45.90 5.85 -59.17
N TYR A 82 46.55 4.79 -59.67
CA TYR A 82 47.76 4.13 -59.16
C TYR A 82 49.02 5.06 -59.17
N PRO A 83 50.23 4.65 -58.65
CA PRO A 83 50.61 3.35 -58.09
C PRO A 83 51.40 3.38 -56.76
N GLY A 84 51.33 2.25 -56.03
CA GLY A 84 52.53 1.55 -55.59
C GLY A 84 53.15 1.94 -54.25
N VAL A 85 52.82 1.21 -53.19
CA VAL A 85 53.85 0.73 -52.26
C VAL A 85 53.46 -0.66 -51.75
N LYS A 86 54.37 -1.59 -51.98
CA LYS A 86 54.30 -3.00 -51.66
C LYS A 86 54.80 -3.21 -50.24
N LEU A 87 53.99 -3.74 -49.32
CA LEU A 87 54.54 -4.43 -48.14
C LEU A 87 53.72 -5.69 -47.79
N ARG A 88 54.43 -6.81 -47.87
CA ARG A 88 54.07 -8.19 -47.53
C ARG A 88 54.03 -8.35 -45.99
N PRO A 89 53.15 -9.19 -45.43
CA PRO A 89 53.00 -9.40 -43.99
C PRO A 89 53.92 -10.51 -43.43
N GLN A 90 54.38 -10.39 -42.18
CA GLN A 90 54.79 -11.51 -41.31
C GLN A 90 54.64 -11.19 -39.80
N PRO A 91 54.34 -12.19 -38.94
CA PRO A 91 54.11 -12.03 -37.49
C PRO A 91 55.27 -12.57 -36.61
N SER A 92 55.35 -12.12 -35.36
CA SER A 92 56.09 -12.75 -34.24
C SER A 92 55.58 -12.09 -32.94
N SER A 93 54.78 -12.75 -32.09
CA SER A 93 55.13 -13.76 -31.07
C SER A 93 56.40 -13.42 -30.28
N MET A 94 56.24 -13.02 -29.02
CA MET A 94 57.00 -13.55 -27.87
C MET A 94 56.36 -13.11 -26.54
N GLN A 95 56.32 -14.08 -25.63
CA GLN A 95 55.76 -14.06 -24.29
C GLN A 95 56.61 -13.28 -23.29
N GLY A 96 56.00 -12.89 -22.17
CA GLY A 96 56.70 -12.46 -20.97
C GLY A 96 55.74 -12.38 -19.77
N SER A 97 55.66 -13.49 -19.02
CA SER A 97 54.89 -13.66 -17.78
C SER A 97 55.45 -12.88 -16.60
N GLY A 98 54.61 -12.48 -15.64
CA GLY A 98 55.06 -11.91 -14.36
C GLY A 98 53.96 -11.48 -13.38
N SER A 99 53.44 -12.47 -12.66
CA SER A 99 52.61 -12.47 -11.43
C SER A 99 52.46 -11.17 -10.59
N GLY A 100 51.20 -10.88 -10.24
CA GLY A 100 50.75 -10.78 -8.84
C GLY A 100 50.78 -9.41 -8.17
N ARG A 101 49.59 -8.78 -8.02
CA ARG A 101 49.11 -8.13 -6.79
C ARG A 101 47.72 -7.49 -6.96
N SER A 102 46.86 -7.85 -6.03
CA SER A 102 45.62 -7.24 -5.52
C SER A 102 45.34 -5.79 -5.90
N GLY A 103 44.06 -5.49 -6.18
CA GLY A 103 43.56 -4.11 -6.22
C GLY A 103 42.25 -3.98 -7.00
N ASP A 104 41.15 -4.30 -6.34
CA ASP A 104 39.80 -3.84 -6.68
C ASP A 104 39.77 -2.30 -6.81
N SER A 105 39.17 -1.76 -7.88
CA SER A 105 38.45 -0.48 -7.95
C SER A 105 38.35 0.03 -9.40
N SER A 106 37.16 -0.06 -9.98
CA SER A 106 36.75 0.65 -11.20
C SER A 106 36.57 2.16 -10.93
N PRO A 107 36.98 3.06 -11.86
CA PRO A 107 36.68 4.48 -11.75
C PRO A 107 35.31 4.80 -12.39
N SER A 108 34.35 5.23 -11.58
CA SER A 108 33.11 5.86 -12.05
C SER A 108 33.28 7.38 -12.23
N PRO A 109 32.47 8.01 -13.10
CA PRO A 109 32.80 9.27 -13.74
C PRO A 109 32.43 10.50 -12.91
N ILE A 110 33.07 11.59 -13.33
CA ILE A 110 32.97 12.97 -12.86
C ILE A 110 31.53 13.50 -12.96
N GLY A 111 31.12 14.22 -11.91
CA GLY A 111 30.33 15.45 -12.05
C GLY A 111 28.99 15.50 -11.31
N SER A 112 28.96 16.13 -10.13
CA SER A 112 28.17 17.36 -9.97
C SER A 112 28.52 18.06 -8.65
N LEU A 113 28.78 19.36 -8.74
CA LEU A 113 29.01 20.25 -7.60
C LEU A 113 27.70 20.46 -6.83
N GLY A 114 27.71 20.15 -5.54
CA GLY A 114 26.66 20.50 -4.58
C GLY A 114 27.23 20.55 -3.18
N SER A 115 27.21 21.73 -2.58
CA SER A 115 27.76 22.11 -1.28
C SER A 115 27.05 21.41 -0.08
N HIS A 116 27.78 21.32 1.06
CA HIS A 116 27.35 21.11 2.46
C HIS A 116 27.80 19.79 3.16
N PRO A 117 28.08 19.83 4.48
CA PRO A 117 29.37 19.37 5.01
C PRO A 117 29.37 17.95 5.57
N LYS A 118 30.59 17.39 5.62
CA LYS A 118 31.03 16.26 6.46
C LYS A 118 30.15 16.02 7.69
N ARG A 119 29.43 14.91 7.68
CA ARG A 119 29.14 14.13 8.89
C ARG A 119 29.59 12.70 8.62
N GLY A 120 30.76 12.36 9.15
CA GLY A 120 31.10 10.96 9.31
C GLY A 120 30.15 10.35 10.33
N LEU A 121 29.50 9.25 9.96
CA LEU A 121 29.00 8.26 10.89
C LEU A 121 28.97 6.93 10.15
N SER A 122 30.02 6.15 10.39
CA SER A 122 29.93 4.69 10.42
C SER A 122 28.69 4.29 11.22
N ASN A 123 27.60 3.89 10.58
CA ASN A 123 26.43 3.43 11.31
C ASN A 123 25.44 2.56 10.54
N GLY A 124 25.91 1.70 9.64
CA GLY A 124 25.05 0.75 8.93
C GLY A 124 24.39 -0.34 9.80
N GLY A 125 24.47 -0.26 11.14
CA GLY A 125 23.89 -1.24 12.07
C GLY A 125 23.09 -0.63 13.24
N ARG A 126 23.07 0.70 13.41
CA ARG A 126 22.28 1.36 14.47
C ARG A 126 20.88 1.74 14.02
N ASP A 127 20.68 1.90 12.72
CA ASP A 127 19.40 2.36 12.17
C ASP A 127 18.33 1.27 12.28
N SER A 128 18.70 -0.02 12.21
CA SER A 128 17.76 -1.13 12.42
C SER A 128 17.30 -1.25 13.88
N ALA A 129 18.20 -1.04 14.85
CA ALA A 129 17.84 -1.05 16.27
C ALA A 129 17.01 0.18 16.66
N GLY A 130 17.31 1.35 16.08
CA GLY A 130 16.51 2.57 16.26
C GLY A 130 15.13 2.47 15.60
N TYR A 131 15.03 1.85 14.42
CA TYR A 131 13.78 1.62 13.72
C TYR A 131 12.84 0.66 14.48
N LEU A 132 13.39 -0.40 15.09
CA LEU A 132 12.60 -1.31 15.92
C LEU A 132 12.04 -0.62 17.18
N ASP A 133 12.83 0.22 17.84
CA ASP A 133 12.38 1.05 18.98
C ASP A 133 11.31 2.09 18.56
N GLU A 134 11.43 2.66 17.35
CA GLU A 134 10.44 3.56 16.78
C GLU A 134 9.10 2.85 16.50
N LEU A 135 9.14 1.63 15.94
CA LEU A 135 7.96 0.78 15.76
C LEU A 135 7.31 0.37 17.08
N GLU A 136 8.10 0.08 18.12
CA GLU A 136 7.56 -0.27 19.44
C GLU A 136 6.86 0.93 20.10
N LYS A 137 7.41 2.13 19.92
CA LYS A 137 6.75 3.39 20.32
C LYS A 137 5.47 3.64 19.55
N GLU A 138 5.48 3.46 18.23
CA GLU A 138 4.30 3.61 17.38
C GLU A 138 3.21 2.62 17.80
N ARG A 139 3.56 1.35 18.01
CA ARG A 139 2.66 0.33 18.56
C ARG A 139 2.06 0.77 19.89
N SER A 140 2.88 1.28 20.81
CA SER A 140 2.42 1.74 22.13
C SER A 140 1.44 2.92 22.01
N LEU A 141 1.72 3.88 21.12
CA LEU A 141 0.83 5.02 20.85
C LEU A 141 -0.49 4.57 20.22
N LEU A 142 -0.46 3.65 19.25
CA LEU A 142 -1.67 3.10 18.63
C LEU A 142 -2.53 2.35 19.65
N MET A 143 -1.92 1.53 20.52
CA MET A 143 -2.63 0.85 21.59
C MET A 143 -3.28 1.83 22.58
N ALA A 144 -2.60 2.93 22.92
CA ALA A 144 -3.15 3.95 23.80
C ALA A 144 -4.31 4.73 23.17
N GLU A 145 -4.23 5.06 21.87
CA GLU A 145 -5.34 5.74 21.18
C GLU A 145 -6.54 4.79 21.01
N LEU A 146 -6.32 3.49 20.79
CA LEU A 146 -7.38 2.48 20.77
C LEU A 146 -8.10 2.37 22.12
N GLU A 147 -7.36 2.27 23.23
CA GLU A 147 -7.95 2.22 24.57
C GLU A 147 -8.77 3.49 24.86
N LYS A 148 -8.25 4.65 24.46
CA LYS A 148 -8.95 5.93 24.58
C LYS A 148 -10.21 5.98 23.73
N GLU A 149 -10.19 5.42 22.53
CA GLU A 149 -11.37 5.30 21.69
C GLU A 149 -12.43 4.40 22.34
N GLU A 150 -12.02 3.25 22.88
CA GLU A 150 -12.92 2.32 23.56
C GLU A 150 -13.59 2.95 24.79
N LYS A 151 -12.82 3.71 25.60
CA LYS A 151 -13.37 4.48 26.72
C LYS A 151 -14.41 5.52 26.27
N LYS A 152 -14.17 6.23 25.16
CA LYS A 152 -15.15 7.18 24.61
C LYS A 152 -16.42 6.48 24.12
N LYS A 153 -16.27 5.33 23.45
CA LYS A 153 -17.38 4.49 23.00
C LYS A 153 -18.25 4.07 24.20
N ASP A 154 -17.64 3.61 25.28
CA ASP A 154 -18.34 3.22 26.50
C ASP A 154 -19.08 4.40 27.14
N GLN A 155 -18.49 5.60 27.13
CA GLN A 155 -19.15 6.82 27.59
C GLN A 155 -20.41 7.12 26.78
N TYR A 156 -20.36 7.04 25.44
CA TYR A 156 -21.54 7.26 24.59
C TYR A 156 -22.62 6.20 24.83
N TYR A 157 -22.23 4.92 24.93
CA TYR A 157 -23.20 3.85 25.22
C TYR A 157 -23.83 4.00 26.61
N ALA A 158 -23.08 4.42 27.63
CA ALA A 158 -23.63 4.69 28.95
C ALA A 158 -24.69 5.81 28.91
N GLN A 159 -24.43 6.90 28.15
CA GLN A 159 -25.41 7.98 27.96
C GLN A 159 -26.67 7.49 27.24
N LEU A 160 -26.50 6.73 26.14
CA LEU A 160 -27.63 6.16 25.40
C LEU A 160 -28.45 5.19 26.26
N GLN A 161 -27.79 4.34 27.03
CA GLN A 161 -28.45 3.41 27.94
C GLN A 161 -29.25 4.15 29.03
N ASN A 162 -28.73 5.27 29.54
CA ASN A 162 -29.46 6.10 30.50
C ASN A 162 -30.74 6.68 29.88
N LEU A 163 -30.67 7.20 28.65
CA LEU A 163 -31.84 7.69 27.93
C LEU A 163 -32.86 6.58 27.68
N THR A 164 -32.42 5.39 27.26
CA THR A 164 -33.30 4.21 27.11
C THR A 164 -34.01 3.89 28.43
N LYS A 165 -33.27 3.78 29.55
CA LYS A 165 -33.86 3.54 30.87
C LYS A 165 -34.88 4.61 31.26
N ARG A 166 -34.62 5.89 30.94
CA ARG A 166 -35.56 6.98 31.19
C ARG A 166 -36.82 6.86 30.34
N ILE A 167 -36.70 6.51 29.06
CA ILE A 167 -37.84 6.26 28.17
C ILE A 167 -38.69 5.08 28.68
N ASP A 168 -38.04 3.98 29.07
CA ASP A 168 -38.72 2.78 29.56
C ASP A 168 -39.42 3.02 30.90
N SER A 169 -38.93 3.97 31.71
CA SER A 169 -39.54 4.37 32.98
C SER A 169 -40.70 5.37 32.85
N LEU A 170 -40.99 5.86 31.64
CA LEU A 170 -42.10 6.78 31.42
C LEU A 170 -43.43 6.11 31.78
N PRO A 171 -44.41 6.87 32.32
CA PRO A 171 -45.70 6.31 32.71
C PRO A 171 -46.40 5.66 31.52
N LEU A 172 -46.52 4.34 31.56
CA LEU A 172 -47.29 3.53 30.62
C LEU A 172 -48.76 3.53 31.06
N THR A 173 -49.46 4.66 30.92
CA THR A 173 -50.90 4.69 31.20
C THR A 173 -51.64 3.96 30.09
N GLU A 174 -51.94 2.68 30.33
CA GLU A 174 -52.52 1.73 29.38
C GLU A 174 -53.86 2.20 28.77
N ASN A 175 -54.56 3.15 29.41
CA ASN A 175 -55.92 3.53 29.04
C ASN A 175 -56.12 4.99 28.56
N GLN A 176 -55.11 5.87 28.59
CA GLN A 176 -55.21 7.23 28.02
C GLN A 176 -53.85 7.73 27.54
N PHE A 177 -53.79 8.15 26.28
CA PHE A 177 -52.63 8.87 25.73
C PHE A 177 -52.38 10.16 26.52
N SER A 178 -51.17 10.32 27.04
CA SER A 178 -50.73 11.53 27.76
C SER A 178 -49.79 12.33 26.86
N LEU A 179 -50.24 13.49 26.38
CA LEU A 179 -49.43 14.39 25.54
C LEU A 179 -48.11 14.77 26.22
N GLN A 180 -48.12 14.99 27.53
CA GLN A 180 -46.91 15.30 28.29
C GLN A 180 -45.88 14.16 28.25
N THR A 181 -46.36 12.92 28.36
CA THR A 181 -45.49 11.73 28.31
C THR A 181 -44.92 11.52 26.91
N ASP A 182 -45.74 11.70 25.86
CA ASP A 182 -45.30 11.63 24.46
C ASP A 182 -44.26 12.70 24.13
N MET A 183 -44.49 13.95 24.56
CA MET A 183 -43.52 15.04 24.38
C MET A 183 -42.19 14.76 25.08
N THR A 184 -42.26 14.22 26.31
CA THR A 184 -41.05 13.83 27.06
C THR A 184 -40.30 12.70 26.36
N ARG A 185 -41.02 11.70 25.86
CA ARG A 185 -40.44 10.60 25.08
C ARG A 185 -39.72 11.10 23.84
N ARG A 186 -40.38 11.92 23.02
CA ARG A 186 -39.79 12.49 21.78
C ARG A 186 -38.56 13.32 22.05
N GLN A 187 -38.53 14.06 23.17
CA GLN A 187 -37.36 14.83 23.58
C GLN A 187 -36.17 13.91 23.91
N LEU A 188 -36.39 12.86 24.70
CA LEU A 188 -35.33 11.88 25.02
C LEU A 188 -34.83 11.14 23.76
N GLU A 189 -35.72 10.81 22.83
CA GLU A 189 -35.35 10.22 21.54
C GLU A 189 -34.54 11.19 20.66
N TYR A 190 -34.86 12.48 20.70
CA TYR A 190 -34.08 13.51 20.01
C TYR A 190 -32.68 13.61 20.60
N GLU A 191 -32.54 13.64 21.92
CA GLU A 191 -31.25 13.61 22.61
C GLU A 191 -30.43 12.36 22.24
N ALA A 192 -31.07 11.19 22.22
CA ALA A 192 -30.42 9.95 21.80
C ALA A 192 -29.92 10.03 20.34
N ARG A 193 -30.70 10.64 19.43
CA ARG A 193 -30.28 10.89 18.05
C ARG A 193 -29.08 11.86 17.98
N GLN A 194 -29.07 12.92 18.78
CA GLN A 194 -27.93 13.84 18.84
C GLN A 194 -26.66 13.15 19.35
N ILE A 195 -26.78 12.29 20.36
CA ILE A 195 -25.64 11.51 20.88
C ILE A 195 -25.11 10.55 19.81
N ARG A 196 -25.98 9.84 19.08
CA ARG A 196 -25.56 8.97 17.97
C ARG A 196 -24.84 9.75 16.88
N ALA A 197 -25.35 10.91 16.49
CA ALA A 197 -24.71 11.76 15.48
C ALA A 197 -23.36 12.32 15.97
N ALA A 198 -23.25 12.70 17.24
CA ALA A 198 -22.00 13.15 17.83
C ALA A 198 -20.97 12.02 17.92
N MET A 199 -21.41 10.81 18.30
CA MET A 199 -20.60 9.60 18.32
C MET A 199 -20.08 9.28 16.92
N GLU A 200 -20.94 9.31 15.90
CA GLU A 200 -20.55 9.07 14.50
C GLU A 200 -19.53 10.10 13.98
N LYS A 201 -19.69 11.38 14.35
CA LYS A 201 -18.73 12.42 13.99
C LYS A 201 -17.34 12.22 14.63
N GLN A 202 -17.30 11.67 15.83
CA GLN A 202 -16.06 11.50 16.60
C GLN A 202 -15.37 10.15 16.37
N LEU A 203 -16.15 9.09 16.17
CA LEU A 203 -15.68 7.70 16.10
C LEU A 203 -15.90 7.06 14.71
N GLY A 204 -16.44 7.81 13.75
CA GLY A 204 -16.80 7.29 12.43
C GLY A 204 -18.14 6.56 12.42
N THR A 205 -18.54 6.11 11.24
CA THR A 205 -19.83 5.42 11.08
C THR A 205 -19.84 4.09 11.82
N CYS A 206 -21.03 3.53 12.03
CA CYS A 206 -21.15 2.21 12.66
C CYS A 206 -20.40 1.12 11.87
N GLN A 207 -20.39 1.22 10.53
CA GLN A 207 -19.65 0.30 9.67
C GLN A 207 -18.14 0.48 9.81
N ASP A 208 -17.65 1.72 9.93
CA ASP A 208 -16.22 1.98 10.10
C ASP A 208 -15.72 1.46 11.45
N MET A 209 -16.51 1.64 12.51
CA MET A 209 -16.19 1.06 13.82
C MET A 209 -16.17 -0.47 13.79
N GLU A 210 -17.11 -1.10 13.10
CA GLU A 210 -17.18 -2.57 12.97
C GLU A 210 -15.97 -3.12 12.19
N LYS A 211 -15.62 -2.51 11.06
CA LYS A 211 -14.40 -2.87 10.30
C LYS A 211 -13.14 -2.74 11.14
N ARG A 212 -13.00 -1.65 11.91
CA ARG A 212 -11.84 -1.44 12.78
C ARG A 212 -11.80 -2.45 13.94
N ALA A 213 -12.95 -2.83 14.49
CA ALA A 213 -13.03 -3.89 15.50
C ALA A 213 -12.66 -5.26 14.91
N GLN A 214 -13.10 -5.56 13.69
CA GLN A 214 -12.76 -6.81 13.00
C GLN A 214 -11.26 -6.92 12.74
N VAL A 215 -10.62 -5.87 12.21
CA VAL A 215 -9.16 -5.82 12.03
C VAL A 215 -8.42 -5.99 13.36
N ARG A 216 -8.92 -5.39 14.46
CA ARG A 216 -8.34 -5.58 15.79
C ARG A 216 -8.43 -7.03 16.25
N ASP A 217 -9.58 -7.66 16.08
CA ASP A 217 -9.81 -9.03 16.50
C ASP A 217 -8.99 -10.01 15.65
N GLU A 218 -8.85 -9.76 14.35
CA GLU A 218 -7.96 -10.51 13.44
C GLU A 218 -6.48 -10.38 13.83
N ILE A 219 -6.03 -9.16 14.14
CA ILE A 219 -4.66 -8.92 14.63
C ILE A 219 -4.44 -9.69 15.94
N ASN A 220 -5.33 -9.56 16.92
CA ASN A 220 -5.22 -10.25 18.21
C ASN A 220 -5.20 -11.77 18.08
N LEU A 221 -5.99 -12.33 17.15
CA LEU A 221 -5.99 -13.76 16.85
C LEU A 221 -4.69 -14.19 16.15
N GLY A 222 -4.18 -13.39 15.21
CA GLY A 222 -2.90 -13.62 14.55
C GLY A 222 -1.71 -13.65 15.52
N TRP A 223 -1.74 -12.81 16.57
CA TRP A 223 -0.72 -12.84 17.64
C TRP A 223 -0.89 -13.98 18.65
N GLN A 224 -2.06 -14.62 18.74
CA GLN A 224 -2.27 -15.78 19.62
C GLN A 224 -1.88 -17.11 18.98
N VAL A 225 -1.74 -17.16 17.66
CA VAL A 225 -1.44 -18.37 16.88
C VAL A 225 0.04 -18.47 16.46
N ALA A 226 0.82 -17.39 16.63
CA ALA A 226 2.27 -17.36 16.43
C ALA A 226 3.04 -17.54 17.75
#